data_AF-A0A2M7JVN8-F1
#
_entry.id   AF-A0A2M7JVN8-F1
#
_cell.length_a   1.000
_cell.length_b   1.000
_cell.length_c   1.000
_cell.angle_alpha   90.00
_cell.angle_beta   90.00
_cell.angle_gamma   90.00
#
_symmetry.space_group_name_H-M   'P 1'
#
loop_
_entity.id
_entity.type
_entity.pdbx_description
1 polymer ?
#
loop_
_entity_poly.entity_id
_entity_poly.type
_entity_poly.pdbx_seq_one_letter_code
_entity_poly.pdbx_strand_id
1 'polypeptide(L)'
;MRFLIALLILFFSIPSFAATVKESPFQVWKVGDRRWTVEEEVRYGKWIEKNITEDFFIRYKIPIDCADVPYAARWIYARIARLPAAASTKDGKLIGHWSTEWGKLPTHSEWHKDLRFRKALLYILTETTTRTLPFDTYPVRIDPDSIMPGTAFFITESHSGIIGHVILDGSSVHPLQTWEATSPVKLQKMSGRDFLTTRPESAIYSGLVKFRWPIFENGQWKYLPVSAHPFYSLEQYSKSFSEGYADFVEAVAKRIDSTEYDPWDKMEKVLDNTVQYVRERVPVVLAGFQRCHKGGCPEGSVLWEIHSTPGRDGRIILLMDHLHHLIESNDLHQNAVKEMMKEISIPIQKGKSVTFYHVYQNYLWLSPHPEDSIEGRWGLKKCEMILSQIRSAQNSIAFIEKTYRRKDPKYADFSIRQQLEINQRLIEEWNKSQCKVPPSPPPKKKIGRHGDGEMRKK
;
A
#
# COMPACT_ATOMS: atom_id res chain seq x y z
N MET A 1 -4.98 18.17 -67.00
CA MET A 1 -5.97 19.04 -66.34
C MET A 1 -6.49 18.30 -65.12
N ARG A 2 -5.91 18.50 -63.94
CA ARG A 2 -6.34 19.45 -62.90
C ARG A 2 -7.79 19.21 -62.44
N PHE A 3 -7.95 18.36 -61.42
CA PHE A 3 -9.07 18.43 -60.49
C PHE A 3 -8.49 18.48 -59.07
N LEU A 4 -8.35 19.71 -58.55
CA LEU A 4 -8.10 19.98 -57.14
C LEU A 4 -9.42 19.76 -56.39
N ILE A 5 -9.45 18.78 -55.49
CA ILE A 5 -10.51 18.66 -54.48
C ILE A 5 -10.04 19.50 -53.29
N ALA A 6 -10.73 20.62 -53.08
CA ALA A 6 -10.50 21.53 -51.97
C ALA A 6 -10.92 20.86 -50.65
N LEU A 7 -9.94 20.45 -49.86
CA LEU A 7 -10.11 20.04 -48.47
C LEU A 7 -10.33 21.32 -47.64
N LEU A 8 -11.60 21.65 -47.38
CA LEU A 8 -11.99 22.77 -46.54
C LEU A 8 -11.71 22.37 -45.08
N ILE A 9 -10.51 22.70 -44.59
CA ILE A 9 -10.14 22.59 -43.19
C ILE A 9 -10.97 23.64 -42.42
N LEU A 10 -12.15 23.23 -41.97
CA LEU A 10 -12.90 23.91 -40.91
C LEU A 10 -12.07 23.77 -39.62
N PHE A 11 -11.11 24.68 -39.44
CA PHE A 11 -10.58 25.01 -38.13
C PHE A 11 -11.77 25.48 -37.29
N PHE A 12 -12.36 24.57 -36.50
CA PHE A 12 -13.15 24.97 -35.36
C PHE A 12 -12.23 25.77 -34.45
N SER A 13 -12.35 27.09 -34.55
CA SER A 13 -11.82 28.04 -33.58
C SER A 13 -12.46 27.71 -32.24
N ILE A 14 -11.85 26.80 -31.47
CA ILE A 14 -12.24 26.57 -30.08
C ILE A 14 -12.10 27.94 -29.41
N PRO A 15 -13.19 28.55 -28.95
CA PRO A 15 -13.12 29.88 -28.39
C PRO A 15 -12.17 29.84 -27.19
N SER A 16 -11.09 30.61 -27.29
CA SER A 16 -10.11 30.79 -26.24
C SER A 16 -10.72 31.66 -25.14
N PHE A 17 -11.69 31.10 -24.41
CA PHE A 17 -12.24 31.67 -23.18
C PHE A 17 -11.23 31.46 -22.04
N ALA A 18 -10.12 32.19 -22.07
CA ALA A 18 -9.22 32.28 -20.93
C ALA A 18 -9.33 33.70 -20.37
N ALA A 19 -10.26 33.91 -19.44
CA ALA A 19 -10.19 35.08 -18.58
C ALA A 19 -8.87 34.99 -17.80
N THR A 20 -8.00 35.99 -17.96
CA THR A 20 -6.69 36.00 -17.31
C THR A 20 -6.90 36.06 -15.79
N VAL A 21 -6.50 34.99 -15.08
CA VAL A 21 -6.67 34.90 -13.63
C VAL A 21 -5.69 35.87 -12.96
N LYS A 22 -6.19 36.90 -12.28
CA LYS A 22 -5.35 37.76 -11.44
C LYS A 22 -5.00 37.04 -10.13
N GLU A 23 -3.89 36.31 -10.16
CA GLU A 23 -3.41 35.54 -9.01
C GLU A 23 -2.97 36.42 -7.83
N SER A 24 -3.34 36.02 -6.62
CA SER A 24 -2.95 36.71 -5.39
C SER A 24 -1.50 36.37 -5.04
N PRO A 25 -0.66 37.34 -4.61
CA PRO A 25 0.68 37.04 -4.09
C PRO A 25 0.64 36.21 -2.79
N PHE A 26 -0.52 36.18 -2.13
CA PHE A 26 -0.75 35.47 -0.88
C PHE A 26 -1.30 34.05 -1.07
N GLN A 27 -1.61 33.64 -2.31
CA GLN A 27 -2.08 32.29 -2.55
C GLN A 27 -0.98 31.25 -2.29
N VAL A 28 -1.36 29.97 -2.14
CA VAL A 28 -0.44 28.88 -1.77
C VAL A 28 0.66 28.70 -2.81
N TRP A 29 0.31 28.66 -4.11
CA TRP A 29 1.25 28.76 -5.23
C TRP A 29 0.59 29.31 -6.49
N LYS A 30 1.39 29.83 -7.40
CA LYS A 30 0.96 30.36 -8.70
C LYS A 30 0.89 29.28 -9.77
N VAL A 31 -0.17 29.29 -10.56
CA VAL A 31 -0.44 28.38 -11.68
C VAL A 31 -0.38 29.08 -13.03
N GLY A 32 -0.65 30.39 -13.10
CA GLY A 32 -0.74 31.13 -14.37
C GLY A 32 -1.80 30.51 -15.29
N ASP A 33 -1.47 30.29 -16.56
CA ASP A 33 -2.39 29.69 -17.55
C ASP A 33 -2.34 28.15 -17.58
N ARG A 34 -1.62 27.52 -16.64
CA ARG A 34 -1.47 26.07 -16.58
C ARG A 34 -2.78 25.43 -16.11
N ARG A 35 -3.15 24.33 -16.76
CA ARG A 35 -4.36 23.56 -16.47
C ARG A 35 -4.09 22.07 -16.58
N TRP A 36 -4.92 21.28 -15.92
CA TRP A 36 -4.94 19.84 -16.14
C TRP A 36 -5.35 19.51 -17.56
N THR A 37 -4.71 18.50 -18.10
CA THR A 37 -4.92 17.92 -19.43
C THR A 37 -4.67 16.42 -19.32
N VAL A 38 -5.04 15.64 -20.34
CA VAL A 38 -4.73 14.20 -20.35
C VAL A 38 -3.22 13.98 -20.33
N GLU A 39 -2.45 14.82 -21.01
CA GLU A 39 -0.99 14.76 -21.01
C GLU A 39 -0.39 15.03 -19.62
N GLU A 40 -0.98 15.95 -18.85
CA GLU A 40 -0.58 16.20 -17.46
C GLU A 40 -0.98 15.06 -16.52
N GLU A 41 -2.11 14.37 -16.75
CA GLU A 41 -2.46 13.15 -16.01
C GLU A 41 -1.45 12.02 -16.29
N VAL A 42 -1.01 11.86 -17.54
CA VAL A 42 0.05 10.89 -17.90
C VAL A 42 1.38 11.25 -17.23
N ARG A 43 1.76 12.53 -17.20
CA ARG A 43 2.97 12.99 -16.50
C ARG A 43 2.86 12.79 -14.98
N TYR A 44 1.68 13.02 -14.41
CA TYR A 44 1.39 12.72 -13.01
C TYR A 44 1.60 11.23 -12.72
N GLY A 45 1.05 10.33 -13.55
CA GLY A 45 1.25 8.89 -13.38
C GLY A 45 2.71 8.47 -13.47
N LYS A 46 3.45 8.97 -14.45
CA LYS A 46 4.92 8.73 -14.55
C LYS A 46 5.67 9.26 -13.33
N TRP A 47 5.23 10.38 -12.76
CA TRP A 47 5.81 10.92 -11.53
C TRP A 47 5.51 10.02 -10.33
N ILE A 48 4.28 9.49 -10.21
CA ILE A 48 3.91 8.54 -9.16
C ILE A 48 4.81 7.32 -9.21
N GLU A 49 4.84 6.63 -10.35
CA GLU A 49 5.61 5.40 -10.53
C GLU A 49 7.11 5.58 -10.22
N LYS A 50 7.67 6.73 -10.61
CA LYS A 50 9.10 7.02 -10.41
C LYS A 50 9.45 7.48 -9.00
N ASN A 51 8.58 8.22 -8.32
CA ASN A 51 8.95 8.98 -7.10
C ASN A 51 8.25 8.48 -5.84
N ILE A 52 7.04 7.94 -5.95
CA ILE A 52 6.31 7.42 -4.81
C ILE A 52 6.81 6.01 -4.49
N THR A 53 7.47 5.89 -3.34
CA THR A 53 7.95 4.64 -2.77
C THR A 53 7.32 4.46 -1.39
N GLU A 54 7.43 3.26 -0.82
CA GLU A 54 6.86 2.95 0.51
C GLU A 54 7.22 3.96 1.62
N ASP A 55 8.40 4.55 1.58
CA ASP A 55 8.95 5.48 2.58
C ASP A 55 8.83 6.96 2.16
N PHE A 56 8.17 7.27 1.04
CA PHE A 56 8.09 8.62 0.48
C PHE A 56 7.62 9.64 1.53
N PHE A 57 6.51 9.37 2.22
CA PHE A 57 5.95 10.28 3.21
C PHE A 57 6.79 10.35 4.50
N ILE A 58 7.50 9.27 4.86
CA ILE A 58 8.47 9.26 5.96
C ILE A 58 9.61 10.24 5.65
N ARG A 59 10.21 10.15 4.45
CA ARG A 59 11.32 11.02 4.04
C ARG A 59 10.98 12.49 4.16
N TYR A 60 9.73 12.86 3.86
CA TYR A 60 9.27 14.25 3.92
C TYR A 60 8.56 14.63 5.23
N LYS A 61 8.48 13.72 6.21
CA LYS A 61 7.82 13.94 7.51
C LYS A 61 6.36 14.37 7.36
N ILE A 62 5.63 13.66 6.52
CA ILE A 62 4.19 13.86 6.30
C ILE A 62 3.48 12.68 6.97
N PRO A 63 2.77 12.89 8.08
CA PRO A 63 1.91 11.87 8.62
C PRO A 63 0.72 11.65 7.67
N ILE A 64 0.34 10.39 7.48
CA ILE A 64 -0.73 10.01 6.56
C ILE A 64 -1.58 8.90 7.18
N ASP A 65 -2.84 8.83 6.79
CA ASP A 65 -3.67 7.63 6.79
C ASP A 65 -4.06 7.22 5.35
N CYS A 66 -5.03 6.30 5.22
CA CYS A 66 -5.50 5.83 3.91
C CYS A 66 -6.12 6.94 3.04
N ALA A 67 -6.85 7.90 3.62
CA ALA A 67 -7.50 8.99 2.91
C ALA A 67 -6.48 10.03 2.42
N ASP A 68 -5.38 10.20 3.15
CA ASP A 68 -4.36 11.20 2.84
C ASP A 68 -3.56 10.89 1.58
N VAL A 69 -3.35 9.60 1.25
CA VAL A 69 -2.45 9.20 0.16
C VAL A 69 -2.87 9.81 -1.20
N PRO A 70 -4.13 9.68 -1.67
CA PRO A 70 -4.57 10.30 -2.91
C PRO A 70 -4.42 11.83 -2.92
N TYR A 71 -4.84 12.50 -1.85
CA TYR A 71 -4.80 13.96 -1.76
C TYR A 71 -3.36 14.48 -1.74
N ALA A 72 -2.49 13.89 -0.90
CA ALA A 72 -1.12 14.32 -0.76
C ALA A 72 -0.33 14.14 -2.07
N ALA A 73 -0.49 12.99 -2.72
CA ALA A 73 0.15 12.72 -4.00
C ALA A 73 -0.28 13.73 -5.08
N ARG A 74 -1.59 13.98 -5.20
CA ARG A 74 -2.15 14.93 -6.17
C ARG A 74 -1.65 16.36 -5.92
N TRP A 75 -1.69 16.82 -4.67
CA TRP A 75 -1.30 18.20 -4.31
C TRP A 75 0.20 18.43 -4.45
N ILE A 76 1.04 17.45 -4.09
CA ILE A 76 2.49 17.56 -4.26
C ILE A 76 2.84 17.68 -5.75
N TYR A 77 2.30 16.81 -6.61
CA TYR A 77 2.55 16.91 -8.04
C TYR A 77 2.02 18.23 -8.62
N ALA A 78 0.79 18.64 -8.28
CA ALA A 78 0.23 19.90 -8.75
C ALA A 78 1.11 21.10 -8.40
N ARG A 79 1.68 21.12 -7.19
CA ARG A 79 2.63 22.15 -6.76
C ARG A 79 3.94 22.11 -7.53
N ILE A 80 4.44 20.94 -7.90
CA ILE A 80 5.66 20.79 -8.71
C ILE A 80 5.41 21.28 -10.14
N ALA A 81 4.29 20.86 -10.74
CA ALA A 81 3.93 21.14 -12.14
C ALA A 81 3.25 22.50 -12.36
N ARG A 82 3.05 23.28 -11.27
CA ARG A 82 2.30 24.54 -11.22
C ARG A 82 0.88 24.39 -11.80
N LEU A 83 0.18 23.34 -11.41
CA LEU A 83 -1.20 23.06 -11.81
C LEU A 83 -2.16 23.48 -10.70
N PRO A 84 -3.42 23.82 -11.04
CA PRO A 84 -4.43 24.12 -10.04
C PRO A 84 -4.82 22.86 -9.29
N ALA A 85 -4.84 22.90 -7.97
CA ALA A 85 -5.41 21.82 -7.13
C ALA A 85 -6.45 22.39 -6.18
N ALA A 86 -7.40 21.53 -5.80
CA ALA A 86 -8.47 21.82 -4.88
C ALA A 86 -8.81 20.57 -4.05
N ALA A 87 -9.52 20.79 -2.95
CA ALA A 87 -10.12 19.75 -2.12
C ALA A 87 -11.37 20.32 -1.43
N SER A 88 -12.36 19.47 -1.22
CA SER A 88 -13.55 19.77 -0.42
C SER A 88 -13.27 19.39 1.02
N THR A 89 -13.42 20.33 1.94
CA THR A 89 -13.27 20.03 3.37
C THR A 89 -14.46 19.20 3.88
N LYS A 90 -14.32 18.59 5.06
CA LYS A 90 -15.41 17.90 5.77
C LYS A 90 -16.68 18.73 5.95
N ASP A 91 -16.55 20.07 5.97
CA ASP A 91 -17.66 21.02 6.08
C ASP A 91 -18.18 21.49 4.69
N GLY A 92 -17.69 20.91 3.60
CA GLY A 92 -18.12 21.21 2.23
C GLY A 92 -17.50 22.47 1.62
N LYS A 93 -16.52 23.11 2.27
CA LYS A 93 -15.81 24.28 1.72
C LYS A 93 -14.81 23.81 0.66
N LEU A 94 -14.86 24.40 -0.53
CA LEU A 94 -13.81 24.21 -1.53
C LEU A 94 -12.59 25.09 -1.20
N ILE A 95 -11.46 24.45 -0.95
CA ILE A 95 -10.16 25.10 -0.75
C ILE A 95 -9.21 24.67 -1.86
N GLY A 96 -8.19 25.47 -2.14
CA GLY A 96 -7.30 25.17 -3.25
C GLY A 96 -6.01 25.97 -3.23
N HIS A 97 -5.24 25.87 -4.32
CA HIS A 97 -3.99 26.63 -4.46
C HIS A 97 -4.17 28.15 -4.34
N TRP A 98 -5.39 28.66 -4.59
CA TRP A 98 -5.77 30.07 -4.49
C TRP A 98 -5.99 30.55 -3.05
N SER A 99 -6.09 29.64 -2.08
CA SER A 99 -6.31 29.96 -0.66
C SER A 99 -5.19 30.86 -0.10
N THR A 100 -5.57 31.91 0.63
CA THR A 100 -4.65 32.97 1.10
C THR A 100 -4.33 32.91 2.59
N GLU A 101 -4.94 31.98 3.32
CA GLU A 101 -4.80 31.80 4.77
C GLU A 101 -3.32 31.63 5.20
N TRP A 102 -2.49 31.09 4.32
CA TRP A 102 -1.06 30.84 4.55
C TRP A 102 -0.13 31.89 3.92
N GLY A 103 -0.67 32.95 3.34
CA GLY A 103 0.10 33.89 2.50
C GLY A 103 1.25 34.62 3.19
N LYS A 104 1.26 34.68 4.53
CA LYS A 104 2.36 35.26 5.31
C LYS A 104 3.57 34.34 5.46
N LEU A 105 3.42 33.04 5.16
CA LEU A 105 4.52 32.08 5.25
C LEU A 105 5.47 32.19 4.04
N PRO A 106 6.77 31.94 4.25
CA PRO A 106 7.75 31.98 3.16
C PRO A 106 7.51 30.84 2.17
N THR A 107 7.87 31.10 0.91
CA THR A 107 7.79 30.14 -0.19
C THR A 107 9.19 29.65 -0.58
N HIS A 108 9.25 28.54 -1.32
CA HIS A 108 10.50 27.98 -1.82
C HIS A 108 10.27 27.29 -3.18
N SER A 109 11.29 27.19 -4.04
CA SER A 109 11.16 26.50 -5.33
C SER A 109 10.81 25.00 -5.15
N GLU A 110 11.58 24.32 -4.30
CA GLU A 110 11.33 22.94 -3.86
C GLU A 110 10.14 22.87 -2.89
N TRP A 111 9.14 22.04 -3.23
CA TRP A 111 7.88 21.93 -2.49
C TRP A 111 8.07 21.53 -1.01
N HIS A 112 9.03 20.66 -0.71
CA HIS A 112 9.23 20.13 0.64
C HIS A 112 10.00 21.10 1.57
N LYS A 113 10.49 22.22 1.03
CA LYS A 113 11.08 23.35 1.78
C LYS A 113 10.14 24.56 1.83
N ASP A 114 9.08 24.55 1.03
CA ASP A 114 8.09 25.64 0.96
C ASP A 114 7.14 25.56 2.18
N LEU A 115 7.37 26.40 3.19
CA LEU A 115 6.59 26.39 4.42
C LEU A 115 5.12 26.75 4.19
N ARG A 116 4.84 27.64 3.23
CA ARG A 116 3.46 27.99 2.85
C ARG A 116 2.74 26.78 2.29
N PHE A 117 3.33 26.12 1.29
CA PHE A 117 2.75 24.93 0.69
C PHE A 117 2.59 23.80 1.71
N ARG A 118 3.62 23.53 2.51
CA ARG A 118 3.56 22.46 3.51
C ARG A 118 2.48 22.68 4.56
N LYS A 119 2.28 23.92 5.01
CA LYS A 119 1.23 24.22 5.99
C LYS A 119 -0.16 24.05 5.38
N ALA A 120 -0.34 24.45 4.12
CA ALA A 120 -1.59 24.22 3.38
C ALA A 120 -1.85 22.72 3.17
N LEU A 121 -0.84 21.97 2.69
CA LEU A 121 -0.93 20.53 2.48
C LEU A 121 -1.38 19.80 3.75
N LEU A 122 -0.69 20.03 4.88
CA LEU A 122 -1.04 19.38 6.14
C LEU A 122 -2.43 19.77 6.64
N TYR A 123 -2.89 20.99 6.37
CA TYR A 123 -4.25 21.39 6.69
C TYR A 123 -5.28 20.62 5.86
N ILE A 124 -5.05 20.42 4.57
CA ILE A 124 -5.96 19.64 3.72
C ILE A 124 -6.08 18.22 4.22
N LEU A 125 -4.97 17.57 4.55
CA LEU A 125 -4.98 16.20 5.09
C LEU A 125 -5.80 16.11 6.39
N THR A 126 -5.80 17.15 7.23
CA THR A 126 -6.68 17.19 8.43
C THR A 126 -8.15 17.51 8.14
N GLU A 127 -8.45 18.03 6.95
CA GLU A 127 -9.80 18.46 6.55
C GLU A 127 -10.45 17.55 5.49
N THR A 128 -9.72 16.57 4.98
CA THR A 128 -10.20 15.56 4.03
C THR A 128 -10.32 14.20 4.67
N THR A 129 -11.23 13.37 4.17
CA THR A 129 -11.41 11.97 4.60
C THR A 129 -11.85 11.13 3.41
N THR A 130 -12.07 9.83 3.59
CA THR A 130 -12.72 9.00 2.56
C THR A 130 -14.12 9.50 2.18
N ARG A 131 -14.81 10.26 3.06
CA ARG A 131 -16.10 10.90 2.75
C ARG A 131 -15.98 12.12 1.83
N THR A 132 -14.80 12.73 1.72
CA THR A 132 -14.61 13.92 0.84
C THR A 132 -14.23 13.53 -0.58
N LEU A 133 -13.62 12.35 -0.78
CA LEU A 133 -13.20 11.86 -2.10
C LEU A 133 -14.32 11.88 -3.15
N PRO A 134 -15.57 11.46 -2.87
CA PRO A 134 -16.66 11.55 -3.84
C PRO A 134 -16.94 12.95 -4.39
N PHE A 135 -16.66 14.02 -3.62
CA PHE A 135 -16.89 15.40 -4.06
C PHE A 135 -15.77 15.92 -4.97
N ASP A 136 -14.55 15.42 -4.75
CA ASP A 136 -13.33 15.87 -5.40
C ASP A 136 -12.90 14.98 -6.58
N THR A 137 -13.58 13.86 -6.78
CA THR A 137 -13.24 12.88 -7.81
C THR A 137 -14.42 12.57 -8.74
N TYR A 138 -14.15 11.87 -9.84
CA TYR A 138 -15.14 11.38 -10.78
C TYR A 138 -14.79 9.94 -11.20
N PRO A 139 -15.80 9.10 -11.45
CA PRO A 139 -15.58 7.73 -11.89
C PRO A 139 -15.10 7.69 -13.33
N VAL A 140 -14.21 6.75 -13.60
CA VAL A 140 -13.61 6.55 -14.91
C VAL A 140 -13.98 5.19 -15.50
N ARG A 141 -13.88 5.09 -16.82
CA ARG A 141 -13.86 3.83 -17.54
C ARG A 141 -12.71 2.97 -17.01
N ILE A 142 -12.87 1.67 -16.98
CA ILE A 142 -11.84 0.70 -16.64
C ILE A 142 -11.24 0.19 -17.95
N ASP A 143 -10.12 0.81 -18.32
CA ASP A 143 -9.38 0.57 -19.56
C ASP A 143 -7.89 0.90 -19.33
N PRO A 144 -6.95 0.29 -20.07
CA PRO A 144 -5.52 0.62 -19.96
C PRO A 144 -5.17 2.10 -20.13
N ASP A 145 -5.94 2.85 -20.93
CA ASP A 145 -5.67 4.27 -21.16
C ASP A 145 -6.15 5.19 -20.02
N SER A 146 -7.16 4.74 -19.27
CA SER A 146 -7.80 5.49 -18.21
C SER A 146 -7.21 5.14 -16.85
N ILE A 147 -6.90 3.87 -16.58
CA ILE A 147 -6.33 3.41 -15.32
C ILE A 147 -4.81 3.42 -15.41
N MET A 148 -4.23 4.49 -14.87
CA MET A 148 -2.78 4.72 -14.82
C MET A 148 -2.31 4.91 -13.38
N PRO A 149 -1.00 4.81 -13.07
CA PRO A 149 -0.48 5.22 -11.78
C PRO A 149 -1.00 6.60 -11.36
N GLY A 150 -1.36 6.76 -10.09
CA GLY A 150 -2.03 7.95 -9.56
C GLY A 150 -3.55 7.96 -9.68
N THR A 151 -4.17 7.01 -10.41
CA THR A 151 -5.62 6.77 -10.33
C THR A 151 -5.98 6.39 -8.90
N ALA A 152 -6.99 7.01 -8.32
CA ALA A 152 -7.38 6.74 -6.94
C ALA A 152 -8.42 5.62 -6.89
N PHE A 153 -8.49 4.94 -5.76
CA PHE A 153 -9.66 4.14 -5.41
C PHE A 153 -10.05 4.43 -3.97
N PHE A 154 -11.33 4.24 -3.65
CA PHE A 154 -11.81 4.38 -2.29
C PHE A 154 -12.99 3.47 -1.99
N ILE A 155 -13.20 3.28 -0.69
CA ILE A 155 -14.40 2.76 -0.05
C ILE A 155 -14.72 3.78 1.06
N THR A 156 -15.81 4.51 0.90
CA THR A 156 -16.25 5.58 1.81
C THR A 156 -16.32 5.04 3.24
N GLU A 157 -15.77 5.81 4.19
CA GLU A 157 -15.66 5.46 5.61
C GLU A 157 -14.78 4.26 5.95
N SER A 158 -14.10 3.66 4.97
CA SER A 158 -13.29 2.47 5.20
C SER A 158 -11.85 2.65 4.78
N HIS A 159 -11.58 2.84 3.48
CA HIS A 159 -10.23 2.74 2.95
C HIS A 159 -10.04 3.48 1.64
N SER A 160 -8.82 3.86 1.31
CA SER A 160 -8.46 4.40 -0.01
C SER A 160 -6.97 4.28 -0.28
N GLY A 161 -6.62 4.47 -1.55
CA GLY A 161 -5.24 4.49 -2.01
C GLY A 161 -5.15 4.95 -3.45
N ILE A 162 -3.97 4.79 -4.04
CA ILE A 162 -3.72 5.08 -5.44
C ILE A 162 -3.13 3.87 -6.14
N ILE A 163 -3.39 3.72 -7.44
CA ILE A 163 -2.63 2.82 -8.30
C ILE A 163 -1.18 3.30 -8.31
N GLY A 164 -0.25 2.45 -7.91
CA GLY A 164 1.19 2.70 -7.93
C GLY A 164 1.84 2.23 -9.22
N HIS A 165 1.42 1.07 -9.72
CA HIS A 165 1.96 0.43 -10.92
C HIS A 165 0.86 -0.27 -11.72
N VAL A 166 1.07 -0.33 -13.04
CA VAL A 166 0.26 -1.11 -13.98
C VAL A 166 1.20 -2.08 -14.69
N ILE A 167 1.07 -3.37 -14.38
CA ILE A 167 1.95 -4.45 -14.81
C ILE A 167 1.20 -5.32 -15.82
N LEU A 168 1.67 -5.32 -17.07
CA LEU A 168 1.02 -5.98 -18.22
C LEU A 168 1.92 -7.03 -18.87
N ASP A 169 2.86 -7.59 -18.11
CA ASP A 169 3.78 -8.61 -18.59
C ASP A 169 3.47 -10.01 -18.07
N GLY A 170 2.47 -10.15 -17.20
CA GLY A 170 2.08 -11.41 -16.55
C GLY A 170 2.88 -11.77 -15.29
N SER A 171 3.78 -10.90 -14.83
CA SER A 171 4.61 -11.15 -13.63
C SER A 171 3.91 -10.91 -12.29
N SER A 172 2.67 -10.42 -12.31
CA SER A 172 1.87 -10.12 -11.11
C SER A 172 0.56 -10.92 -11.05
N VAL A 173 0.04 -11.07 -9.83
CA VAL A 173 -1.27 -11.70 -9.59
C VAL A 173 -2.39 -10.88 -10.22
N HIS A 174 -2.32 -9.57 -10.06
CA HIS A 174 -3.25 -8.59 -10.60
C HIS A 174 -2.46 -7.51 -11.36
N PRO A 175 -2.95 -7.01 -12.52
CA PRO A 175 -2.19 -6.02 -13.31
C PRO A 175 -2.09 -4.67 -12.62
N LEU A 176 -3.01 -4.34 -11.71
CA LEU A 176 -2.95 -3.13 -10.90
C LEU A 176 -2.33 -3.40 -9.54
N GLN A 177 -1.29 -2.65 -9.19
CA GLN A 177 -0.75 -2.58 -7.83
C GLN A 177 -1.03 -1.21 -7.21
N THR A 178 -1.24 -1.17 -5.90
CA THR A 178 -1.65 0.01 -5.15
C THR A 178 -0.62 0.45 -4.12
N TRP A 179 -0.59 1.75 -3.85
CA TRP A 179 0.03 2.34 -2.67
C TRP A 179 -1.06 2.74 -1.67
N GLU A 180 -0.98 2.18 -0.47
CA GLU A 180 -1.99 2.33 0.58
C GLU A 180 -1.34 2.61 1.93
N ALA A 181 -2.04 3.32 2.81
CA ALA A 181 -1.65 3.50 4.21
C ALA A 181 -2.76 3.01 5.14
N THR A 182 -2.47 2.88 6.43
CA THR A 182 -3.46 2.43 7.43
C THR A 182 -3.91 3.59 8.32
N SER A 183 -5.07 3.44 8.94
CA SER A 183 -5.54 4.35 9.98
C SER A 183 -5.02 3.90 11.36
N PRO A 184 -4.74 4.82 12.31
CA PRO A 184 -4.92 6.27 12.24
C PRO A 184 -3.75 7.01 11.56
N VAL A 185 -3.90 8.32 11.36
CA VAL A 185 -2.86 9.21 10.83
C VAL A 185 -1.59 9.13 11.68
N LYS A 186 -0.48 8.72 11.07
CA LYS A 186 0.85 8.68 11.69
C LYS A 186 1.96 8.75 10.65
N LEU A 187 3.20 8.96 11.11
CA LEU A 187 4.37 8.78 10.25
C LEU A 187 4.58 7.29 10.03
N GLN A 188 4.27 6.80 8.82
CA GLN A 188 4.32 5.37 8.49
C GLN A 188 4.73 5.14 7.05
N LYS A 189 5.13 3.90 6.77
CA LYS A 189 5.33 3.44 5.40
C LYS A 189 3.98 3.15 4.75
N MET A 190 3.90 3.39 3.46
CA MET A 190 2.85 2.82 2.64
C MET A 190 3.12 1.32 2.39
N SER A 191 2.04 0.57 2.23
CA SER A 191 2.08 -0.81 1.77
C SER A 191 1.83 -0.85 0.26
N GLY A 192 2.69 -1.56 -0.46
CA GLY A 192 2.42 -1.97 -1.84
C GLY A 192 1.54 -3.22 -1.84
N ARG A 193 0.40 -3.20 -2.54
CA ARG A 193 -0.55 -4.32 -2.59
C ARG A 193 -1.03 -4.57 -4.03
N ASP A 194 -1.62 -5.73 -4.26
CA ASP A 194 -2.45 -5.91 -5.46
C ASP A 194 -3.78 -5.18 -5.23
N PHE A 195 -4.36 -4.66 -6.30
CA PHE A 195 -5.67 -4.02 -6.23
C PHE A 195 -6.72 -5.04 -5.78
N LEU A 196 -7.31 -4.78 -4.61
CA LEU A 196 -8.35 -5.60 -4.01
C LEU A 196 -9.43 -4.67 -3.47
N THR A 197 -10.63 -4.75 -4.02
CA THR A 197 -11.77 -3.96 -3.55
C THR A 197 -13.06 -4.75 -3.74
N THR A 198 -14.06 -4.42 -2.93
CA THR A 198 -15.41 -4.95 -3.14
C THR A 198 -16.02 -4.29 -4.37
N ARG A 199 -16.98 -4.98 -4.99
CA ARG A 199 -17.73 -4.40 -6.11
C ARG A 199 -18.33 -3.05 -5.69
N PRO A 200 -18.15 -1.98 -6.48
CA PRO A 200 -18.70 -0.70 -6.11
C PRO A 200 -20.20 -0.62 -6.37
N GLU A 201 -20.94 -0.10 -5.39
CA GLU A 201 -22.39 0.06 -5.47
C GLU A 201 -22.79 1.37 -6.15
N SER A 202 -22.06 2.45 -5.88
CA SER A 202 -22.28 3.75 -6.50
C SER A 202 -21.06 4.65 -6.38
N ALA A 203 -21.04 5.73 -7.16
CA ALA A 203 -19.93 6.69 -7.20
C ALA A 203 -19.72 7.47 -5.90
N ILE A 204 -20.65 7.42 -4.95
CA ILE A 204 -20.49 8.04 -3.63
C ILE A 204 -19.91 7.09 -2.58
N TYR A 205 -19.91 5.78 -2.84
CA TYR A 205 -19.48 4.78 -1.86
C TYR A 205 -18.13 4.17 -2.20
N SER A 206 -17.83 3.94 -3.48
CA SER A 206 -16.55 3.36 -3.86
C SER A 206 -16.27 3.47 -5.36
N GLY A 207 -15.08 3.05 -5.76
CA GLY A 207 -14.72 2.85 -7.15
C GLY A 207 -13.32 3.32 -7.51
N LEU A 208 -12.94 3.09 -8.76
CA LEU A 208 -11.76 3.63 -9.41
C LEU A 208 -12.09 5.01 -9.98
N VAL A 209 -11.39 6.03 -9.51
CA VAL A 209 -11.74 7.44 -9.75
C VAL A 209 -10.51 8.29 -10.05
N LYS A 210 -10.74 9.44 -10.69
CA LYS A 210 -9.72 10.49 -10.87
C LYS A 210 -10.15 11.80 -10.24
N PHE A 211 -9.20 12.63 -9.87
CA PHE A 211 -9.47 13.96 -9.32
C PHE A 211 -10.08 14.88 -10.36
N ARG A 212 -11.15 15.57 -9.98
CA ARG A 212 -11.76 16.63 -10.77
C ARG A 212 -10.79 17.78 -10.95
N TRP A 213 -10.91 18.48 -12.07
CA TRP A 213 -9.97 19.52 -12.49
C TRP A 213 -10.51 20.85 -12.02
N PRO A 214 -9.77 21.61 -11.19
CA PRO A 214 -10.20 22.94 -10.83
C PRO A 214 -10.06 23.88 -12.04
N ILE A 215 -11.12 24.63 -12.30
CA ILE A 215 -11.21 25.65 -13.35
C ILE A 215 -11.62 26.99 -12.73
N PHE A 216 -11.16 28.08 -13.32
CA PHE A 216 -11.58 29.42 -12.93
C PHE A 216 -12.61 29.94 -13.93
N GLU A 217 -13.84 30.15 -13.48
CA GLU A 217 -14.94 30.62 -14.32
C GLU A 217 -15.82 31.58 -13.51
N ASN A 218 -16.25 32.69 -14.12
CA ASN A 218 -17.11 33.70 -13.49
C ASN A 218 -16.54 34.23 -12.16
N GLY A 219 -15.22 34.46 -12.11
CA GLY A 219 -14.55 35.03 -10.95
C GLY A 219 -14.33 34.07 -9.77
N GLN A 220 -14.66 32.79 -9.93
CA GLN A 220 -14.53 31.79 -8.87
C GLN A 220 -13.88 30.49 -9.37
N TRP A 221 -13.14 29.86 -8.47
CA TRP A 221 -12.65 28.50 -8.69
C TRP A 221 -13.75 27.49 -8.40
N LYS A 222 -13.95 26.55 -9.31
CA LYS A 222 -14.86 25.40 -9.15
C LYS A 222 -14.28 24.18 -9.86
N TYR A 223 -14.89 23.02 -9.65
CA TYR A 223 -14.54 21.86 -10.45
C TYR A 223 -15.20 21.89 -11.83
N LEU A 224 -14.48 21.36 -12.83
CA LEU A 224 -15.06 21.00 -14.12
C LEU A 224 -16.25 20.03 -13.90
N PRO A 225 -17.34 20.14 -14.70
CA PRO A 225 -18.44 19.19 -14.64
C PRO A 225 -17.97 17.76 -14.91
N VAL A 226 -18.50 16.78 -14.16
CA VAL A 226 -18.06 15.37 -14.22
C VAL A 226 -18.14 14.78 -15.63
N SER A 227 -19.19 15.10 -16.40
CA SER A 227 -19.39 14.62 -17.77
C SER A 227 -18.42 15.22 -18.80
N ALA A 228 -17.77 16.33 -18.46
CA ALA A 228 -16.76 16.97 -19.32
C ALA A 228 -15.35 16.45 -19.07
N HIS A 229 -15.17 15.56 -18.09
CA HIS A 229 -13.88 14.96 -17.80
C HIS A 229 -13.51 13.85 -18.81
N PRO A 230 -12.23 13.72 -19.17
CA PRO A 230 -11.77 12.61 -19.98
C PRO A 230 -12.01 11.29 -19.25
N PHE A 231 -12.35 10.25 -20.01
CA PHE A 231 -12.59 8.89 -19.49
C PHE A 231 -13.76 8.75 -18.52
N TYR A 232 -14.58 9.79 -18.30
CA TYR A 232 -15.75 9.68 -17.42
C TYR A 232 -16.65 8.51 -17.85
N SER A 233 -16.95 7.61 -16.90
CA SER A 233 -17.84 6.48 -17.13
C SER A 233 -18.45 6.00 -15.82
N LEU A 234 -19.66 5.46 -15.90
CA LEU A 234 -20.36 4.80 -14.79
C LEU A 234 -20.36 3.27 -14.92
N GLU A 235 -19.63 2.71 -15.89
CA GLU A 235 -19.72 1.27 -16.20
C GLU A 235 -19.40 0.37 -15.01
N GLN A 236 -18.45 0.77 -14.16
CA GLN A 236 -18.00 -0.01 -13.00
C GLN A 236 -19.10 -0.26 -11.95
N TYR A 237 -20.18 0.53 -11.98
CA TYR A 237 -21.34 0.39 -11.10
C TYR A 237 -22.43 -0.53 -11.67
N SER A 238 -22.34 -0.85 -12.97
CA SER A 238 -23.31 -1.73 -13.62
C SER A 238 -23.19 -3.18 -13.11
N LYS A 239 -24.33 -3.87 -12.97
CA LYS A 239 -24.34 -5.32 -12.71
C LYS A 239 -23.66 -6.12 -13.81
N SER A 240 -23.76 -5.66 -15.05
CA SER A 240 -23.15 -6.31 -16.20
C SER A 240 -21.62 -6.19 -16.25
N PHE A 241 -21.00 -5.32 -15.44
CA PHE A 241 -19.55 -5.13 -15.48
C PHE A 241 -18.79 -6.39 -15.04
N SER A 242 -19.29 -7.05 -13.99
CA SER A 242 -18.70 -8.29 -13.45
C SER A 242 -19.39 -9.56 -13.98
N GLU A 243 -20.29 -9.42 -14.95
CA GLU A 243 -20.99 -10.57 -15.54
C GLU A 243 -20.00 -11.45 -16.32
N GLY A 244 -19.96 -12.74 -15.99
CA GLY A 244 -19.01 -13.70 -16.57
C GLY A 244 -17.66 -13.82 -15.84
N TYR A 245 -17.45 -13.07 -14.75
CA TYR A 245 -16.25 -13.16 -13.90
C TYR A 245 -16.61 -13.62 -12.48
N ALA A 246 -15.63 -14.13 -11.72
CA ALA A 246 -15.84 -14.56 -10.34
C ALA A 246 -16.21 -13.37 -9.44
N ASP A 247 -15.57 -12.22 -9.66
CA ASP A 247 -15.84 -10.99 -8.91
C ASP A 247 -15.44 -9.72 -9.70
N PHE A 248 -15.57 -8.57 -9.03
CA PHE A 248 -15.20 -7.27 -9.59
C PHE A 248 -13.70 -7.14 -9.83
N VAL A 249 -12.86 -7.72 -8.97
CA VAL A 249 -11.40 -7.63 -9.08
C VAL A 249 -10.93 -8.37 -10.32
N GLU A 250 -11.45 -9.57 -10.58
CA GLU A 250 -11.15 -10.32 -11.80
C GLU A 250 -11.63 -9.58 -13.05
N ALA A 251 -12.83 -9.01 -13.03
CA ALA A 251 -13.35 -8.21 -14.14
C ALA A 251 -12.45 -6.99 -14.45
N VAL A 252 -11.96 -6.29 -13.41
CA VAL A 252 -10.98 -5.21 -13.59
C VAL A 252 -9.68 -5.76 -14.19
N ALA A 253 -9.13 -6.84 -13.63
CA ALA A 253 -7.90 -7.45 -14.12
C ALA A 253 -8.00 -7.76 -15.62
N LYS A 254 -9.08 -8.40 -16.05
CA LYS A 254 -9.30 -8.81 -17.45
C LYS A 254 -9.57 -7.65 -18.41
N ARG A 255 -10.10 -6.53 -17.91
CA ARG A 255 -10.25 -5.29 -18.71
C ARG A 255 -8.93 -4.55 -18.89
N ILE A 256 -8.05 -4.59 -17.89
CA ILE A 256 -6.73 -3.94 -17.94
C ILE A 256 -5.71 -4.81 -18.69
N ASP A 257 -5.73 -6.11 -18.48
CA ASP A 257 -4.87 -7.07 -19.17
C ASP A 257 -5.70 -8.26 -19.64
N SER A 258 -6.11 -8.21 -20.91
CA SER A 258 -6.84 -9.30 -21.57
C SER A 258 -5.90 -10.37 -22.13
N THR A 259 -4.59 -10.25 -21.94
CA THR A 259 -3.61 -11.18 -22.52
C THR A 259 -3.76 -12.55 -21.87
N GLU A 260 -3.89 -13.57 -22.71
CA GLU A 260 -3.75 -14.96 -22.27
C GLU A 260 -2.28 -15.33 -22.32
N TYR A 261 -1.70 -15.57 -21.15
CA TYR A 261 -0.31 -15.97 -21.01
C TYR A 261 -0.21 -17.49 -21.04
N ASP A 262 0.82 -18.01 -21.69
CA ASP A 262 1.22 -19.39 -21.51
C ASP A 262 1.48 -19.67 -20.01
N PRO A 263 0.94 -20.76 -19.45
CA PRO A 263 1.08 -21.05 -18.01
C PRO A 263 2.53 -21.17 -17.54
N TRP A 264 3.43 -21.71 -18.37
CA TRP A 264 4.83 -21.85 -18.04
C TRP A 264 5.53 -20.48 -18.04
N ASP A 265 5.34 -19.69 -19.11
CA ASP A 265 5.89 -18.33 -19.20
C ASP A 265 5.41 -17.44 -18.04
N LYS A 266 4.13 -17.56 -17.67
CA LYS A 266 3.57 -16.83 -16.53
C LYS A 266 4.19 -17.27 -15.21
N MET A 267 4.35 -18.58 -15.01
CA MET A 267 4.99 -19.14 -13.82
C MET A 267 6.42 -18.64 -13.68
N GLU A 268 7.22 -18.63 -14.76
CA GLU A 268 8.59 -18.13 -14.75
C GLU A 268 8.66 -16.64 -14.38
N LYS A 269 7.81 -15.81 -14.98
CA LYS A 269 7.76 -14.37 -14.68
C LYS A 269 7.34 -14.09 -13.23
N VAL A 270 6.36 -14.83 -12.72
CA VAL A 270 5.95 -14.71 -11.31
C VAL A 270 7.07 -15.19 -10.38
N LEU A 271 7.76 -16.30 -10.71
CA LEU A 271 8.91 -16.80 -9.97
C LEU A 271 10.02 -15.74 -9.90
N ASP A 272 10.41 -15.18 -11.04
CA ASP A 272 11.47 -14.17 -11.12
C ASP A 272 11.13 -12.90 -10.33
N ASN A 273 9.90 -12.41 -10.46
CA ASN A 273 9.41 -11.27 -9.68
C ASN A 273 9.44 -11.58 -8.18
N THR A 274 8.98 -12.77 -7.77
CA THR A 274 9.00 -13.21 -6.37
C THR A 274 10.43 -13.27 -5.83
N VAL A 275 11.37 -13.81 -6.62
CA VAL A 275 12.80 -13.85 -6.28
C VAL A 275 13.35 -12.45 -6.09
N GLN A 276 12.97 -11.49 -6.93
CA GLN A 276 13.36 -10.09 -6.78
C GLN A 276 12.87 -9.51 -5.44
N TYR A 277 11.59 -9.65 -5.10
CA TYR A 277 11.05 -9.21 -3.80
C TYR A 277 11.78 -9.85 -2.61
N VAL A 278 12.07 -11.15 -2.71
CA VAL A 278 12.85 -11.87 -1.69
C VAL A 278 14.28 -11.32 -1.59
N ARG A 279 14.94 -10.99 -2.70
CA ARG A 279 16.29 -10.37 -2.68
C ARG A 279 16.28 -8.96 -2.11
N GLU A 280 15.30 -8.13 -2.45
CA GLU A 280 15.14 -6.77 -1.91
C GLU A 280 14.90 -6.74 -0.40
N ARG A 281 14.39 -7.84 0.16
CA ARG A 281 14.23 -8.03 1.59
C ARG A 281 15.57 -8.17 2.34
N VAL A 282 16.61 -8.72 1.70
CA VAL A 282 17.93 -8.97 2.31
C VAL A 282 18.54 -7.73 2.98
N PRO A 283 18.74 -6.59 2.29
CA PRO A 283 19.36 -5.41 2.90
C PRO A 283 18.54 -4.85 4.06
N VAL A 284 17.19 -4.92 4.00
CA VAL A 284 16.31 -4.46 5.08
C VAL A 284 16.46 -5.34 6.32
N VAL A 285 16.52 -6.66 6.12
CA VAL A 285 16.72 -7.63 7.20
C VAL A 285 18.06 -7.42 7.91
N LEU A 286 19.13 -7.29 7.13
CA LEU A 286 20.48 -7.08 7.65
C LEU A 286 20.60 -5.76 8.42
N ALA A 287 20.11 -4.66 7.83
CA ALA A 287 20.14 -3.35 8.49
C ALA A 287 19.28 -3.33 9.76
N GLY A 288 18.11 -3.99 9.73
CA GLY A 288 17.23 -4.12 10.87
C GLY A 288 17.89 -4.89 12.01
N PHE A 289 18.44 -6.07 11.74
CA PHE A 289 19.13 -6.86 12.76
C PHE A 289 20.29 -6.08 13.39
N GLN A 290 21.12 -5.41 12.58
CA GLN A 290 22.24 -4.62 13.07
C GLN A 290 21.82 -3.50 14.05
N ARG A 291 20.66 -2.87 13.81
CA ARG A 291 20.18 -1.75 14.64
C ARG A 291 19.28 -2.18 15.79
N CYS A 292 18.49 -3.23 15.62
CA CYS A 292 17.34 -3.53 16.47
C CYS A 292 17.57 -4.73 17.41
N HIS A 293 18.48 -5.66 17.11
CA HIS A 293 18.58 -6.93 17.84
C HIS A 293 18.86 -6.81 19.36
N LYS A 294 19.26 -5.62 19.84
CA LYS A 294 19.55 -5.35 21.26
C LYS A 294 18.41 -4.62 21.98
N GLY A 295 17.18 -4.66 21.46
CA GLY A 295 16.02 -3.96 22.04
C GLY A 295 15.94 -2.48 21.64
N GLY A 296 16.50 -2.13 20.47
CA GLY A 296 16.62 -0.74 20.01
C GLY A 296 15.44 -0.24 19.18
N CYS A 297 14.46 -1.09 18.90
CA CYS A 297 13.38 -0.79 17.97
C CYS A 297 12.03 -1.23 18.54
N PRO A 298 11.52 -0.55 19.57
CA PRO A 298 10.18 -0.83 20.07
C PRO A 298 9.15 -0.63 18.96
N GLU A 299 8.10 -1.44 18.98
CA GLU A 299 7.01 -1.38 18.01
C GLU A 299 6.42 0.05 17.90
N GLY A 300 6.19 0.49 16.67
CA GLY A 300 5.70 1.85 16.38
C GLY A 300 6.77 2.96 16.43
N SER A 301 8.00 2.66 16.83
CA SER A 301 9.11 3.62 16.69
C SER A 301 9.50 3.84 15.23
N VAL A 302 10.15 4.97 14.93
CA VAL A 302 10.65 5.25 13.58
C VAL A 302 11.58 4.13 13.07
N LEU A 303 12.45 3.60 13.93
CA LEU A 303 13.35 2.50 13.54
C LEU A 303 12.59 1.20 13.28
N TRP A 304 11.55 0.91 14.06
CA TRP A 304 10.66 -0.21 13.81
C TRP A 304 9.94 -0.08 12.46
N GLU A 305 9.33 1.07 12.19
CA GLU A 305 8.62 1.34 10.94
C GLU A 305 9.58 1.25 9.74
N ILE A 306 10.86 1.59 9.91
CA ILE A 306 11.89 1.46 8.87
C ILE A 306 12.32 0.00 8.63
N HIS A 307 12.49 -0.80 9.70
CA HIS A 307 13.20 -2.10 9.61
C HIS A 307 12.31 -3.34 9.75
N SER A 308 11.07 -3.17 10.22
CA SER A 308 10.06 -4.23 10.17
C SER A 308 9.67 -4.52 8.72
N THR A 309 9.28 -5.77 8.45
CA THR A 309 8.92 -6.22 7.08
C THR A 309 7.48 -6.72 6.88
N PRO A 310 6.46 -6.40 7.71
CA PRO A 310 5.14 -7.02 7.57
C PRO A 310 4.50 -6.78 6.19
N GLY A 311 4.62 -5.57 5.63
CA GLY A 311 4.08 -5.28 4.28
C GLY A 311 4.80 -6.04 3.17
N ARG A 312 6.13 -6.16 3.25
CA ARG A 312 6.93 -6.94 2.28
C ARG A 312 6.66 -8.43 2.39
N ASP A 313 6.59 -8.92 3.62
CA ASP A 313 6.35 -10.34 3.91
C ASP A 313 4.95 -10.72 3.45
N GLY A 314 3.95 -9.85 3.64
CA GLY A 314 2.62 -9.98 3.05
C GLY A 314 2.65 -10.04 1.52
N ARG A 315 3.44 -9.21 0.83
CA ARG A 315 3.60 -9.27 -0.63
C ARG A 315 4.25 -10.58 -1.09
N ILE A 316 5.29 -11.02 -0.40
CA ILE A 316 5.95 -12.31 -0.67
C ILE A 316 4.96 -13.45 -0.49
N ILE A 317 4.14 -13.44 0.57
CA ILE A 317 3.10 -14.44 0.82
C ILE A 317 2.13 -14.53 -0.36
N LEU A 318 1.57 -13.40 -0.80
CA LEU A 318 0.64 -13.38 -1.94
C LEU A 318 1.25 -13.93 -3.23
N LEU A 319 2.51 -13.56 -3.52
CA LEU A 319 3.21 -14.05 -4.69
C LEU A 319 3.52 -15.55 -4.61
N MET A 320 3.89 -16.06 -3.42
CA MET A 320 4.14 -17.49 -3.19
C MET A 320 2.85 -18.31 -3.32
N ASP A 321 1.73 -17.81 -2.78
CA ASP A 321 0.41 -18.43 -2.91
C ASP A 321 -0.01 -18.48 -4.38
N HIS A 322 0.19 -17.39 -5.12
CA HIS A 322 -0.11 -17.36 -6.56
C HIS A 322 0.78 -18.32 -7.35
N LEU A 323 2.07 -18.37 -7.05
CA LEU A 323 3.00 -19.28 -7.68
C LEU A 323 2.62 -20.75 -7.42
N HIS A 324 2.23 -21.08 -6.19
CA HIS A 324 1.71 -22.39 -5.84
C HIS A 324 0.46 -22.74 -6.66
N HIS A 325 -0.50 -21.82 -6.73
CA HIS A 325 -1.72 -22.02 -7.52
C HIS A 325 -1.43 -22.21 -9.03
N LEU A 326 -0.49 -21.45 -9.61
CA LEU A 326 -0.11 -21.62 -11.02
C LEU A 326 0.49 -23.00 -11.28
N ILE A 327 1.35 -23.49 -10.38
CA ILE A 327 1.99 -24.80 -10.49
C ILE A 327 0.96 -25.92 -10.39
N GLU A 328 0.04 -25.85 -9.41
CA GLU A 328 -0.97 -26.89 -9.18
C GLU A 328 -2.07 -26.89 -10.23
N SER A 329 -2.66 -25.73 -10.54
CA SER A 329 -3.84 -25.65 -11.43
C SER A 329 -3.55 -25.93 -12.90
N ASN A 330 -2.27 -25.87 -13.32
CA ASN A 330 -1.86 -26.11 -14.71
C ASN A 330 -1.04 -27.40 -14.85
N ASP A 331 -1.02 -28.26 -13.83
CA ASP A 331 -0.24 -29.51 -13.80
C ASP A 331 1.23 -29.33 -14.26
N LEU A 332 1.83 -28.19 -13.91
CA LEU A 332 3.21 -27.90 -14.30
C LEU A 332 4.14 -28.93 -13.67
N HIS A 333 5.23 -29.26 -14.37
CA HIS A 333 6.21 -30.25 -13.91
C HIS A 333 6.83 -29.86 -12.56
N GLN A 334 6.20 -30.25 -11.46
CA GLN A 334 6.54 -29.82 -10.09
C GLN A 334 8.01 -30.08 -9.75
N ASN A 335 8.56 -31.20 -10.23
CA ASN A 335 9.97 -31.53 -10.04
C ASN A 335 10.89 -30.56 -10.79
N ALA A 336 10.55 -30.16 -12.03
CA ALA A 336 11.34 -29.20 -12.79
C ALA A 336 11.36 -27.83 -12.10
N VAL A 337 10.17 -27.34 -11.71
CA VAL A 337 10.05 -26.05 -10.99
C VAL A 337 10.80 -26.09 -9.65
N LYS A 338 10.71 -27.20 -8.91
CA LYS A 338 11.46 -27.40 -7.67
C LYS A 338 12.98 -27.33 -7.89
N GLU A 339 13.52 -27.98 -8.92
CA GLU A 339 14.95 -27.90 -9.21
C GLU A 339 15.34 -26.47 -9.61
N MET A 340 14.54 -25.77 -10.43
CA MET A 340 14.76 -24.35 -10.74
C MET A 340 14.87 -23.50 -9.46
N MET A 341 13.92 -23.66 -8.53
CA MET A 341 13.91 -22.92 -7.26
C MET A 341 15.10 -23.25 -6.34
N LYS A 342 15.70 -24.45 -6.45
CA LYS A 342 16.88 -24.84 -5.66
C LYS A 342 18.16 -24.20 -6.16
N GLU A 343 18.28 -23.96 -7.46
CA GLU A 343 19.44 -23.30 -8.07
C GLU A 343 19.53 -21.82 -7.72
N ILE A 344 18.41 -21.21 -7.30
CA ILE A 344 18.36 -19.80 -6.93
C ILE A 344 18.85 -19.61 -5.48
N SER A 345 20.08 -19.14 -5.32
CA SER A 345 20.68 -18.80 -4.03
C SER A 345 20.35 -17.37 -3.59
N ILE A 346 19.91 -17.19 -2.35
CA ILE A 346 19.61 -15.92 -1.69
C ILE A 346 20.64 -15.69 -0.56
N PRO A 347 21.58 -14.73 -0.68
CA PRO A 347 22.60 -14.49 0.33
C PRO A 347 22.03 -13.72 1.51
N ILE A 348 21.69 -14.42 2.59
CA ILE A 348 21.00 -13.82 3.76
C ILE A 348 21.94 -13.15 4.75
N GLN A 349 23.23 -13.50 4.76
CA GLN A 349 24.32 -12.81 5.46
C GLN A 349 25.68 -13.29 4.90
N LYS A 350 26.78 -12.66 5.33
CA LYS A 350 28.13 -13.07 4.90
C LYS A 350 28.36 -14.57 5.17
N GLY A 351 28.67 -15.32 4.12
CA GLY A 351 28.95 -16.76 4.20
C GLY A 351 27.74 -17.65 4.44
N LYS A 352 26.51 -17.13 4.34
CA LYS A 352 25.29 -17.91 4.53
C LYS A 352 24.22 -17.52 3.51
N SER A 353 23.66 -18.52 2.86
CA SER A 353 22.55 -18.39 1.93
C SER A 353 21.44 -19.37 2.24
N VAL A 354 20.26 -19.11 1.69
CA VAL A 354 19.16 -20.06 1.57
C VAL A 354 18.80 -20.18 0.10
N THR A 355 18.25 -21.31 -0.32
CA THR A 355 17.68 -21.43 -1.67
C THR A 355 16.30 -20.78 -1.72
N PHE A 356 15.86 -20.35 -2.89
CA PHE A 356 14.48 -19.86 -3.04
C PHE A 356 13.48 -20.95 -2.70
N TYR A 357 13.74 -22.21 -3.06
CA TYR A 357 12.90 -23.35 -2.65
C TYR A 357 12.74 -23.45 -1.13
N HIS A 358 13.80 -23.21 -0.35
CA HIS A 358 13.69 -23.18 1.11
C HIS A 358 12.74 -22.07 1.59
N VAL A 359 12.85 -20.88 1.01
CA VAL A 359 11.94 -19.75 1.32
C VAL A 359 10.52 -20.10 0.91
N TYR A 360 10.32 -20.67 -0.28
CA TYR A 360 9.03 -21.14 -0.80
C TYR A 360 8.35 -22.17 0.12
N GLN A 361 9.11 -23.02 0.81
CA GLN A 361 8.54 -23.96 1.79
C GLN A 361 8.20 -23.32 3.15
N ASN A 362 8.76 -22.14 3.45
CA ASN A 362 8.73 -21.53 4.77
C ASN A 362 8.26 -20.07 4.79
N TYR A 363 7.66 -19.58 3.70
CA TYR A 363 7.31 -18.16 3.54
C TYR A 363 6.32 -17.64 4.58
N LEU A 364 5.40 -18.50 5.06
CA LEU A 364 4.49 -18.19 6.17
C LEU A 364 5.20 -18.04 7.54
N TRP A 365 6.46 -18.46 7.62
CA TRP A 365 7.29 -18.45 8.82
C TRP A 365 8.44 -17.43 8.73
N LEU A 366 8.37 -16.48 7.80
CA LEU A 366 9.28 -15.35 7.77
C LEU A 366 8.91 -14.39 8.89
N SER A 367 9.81 -14.17 9.85
CA SER A 367 9.54 -13.16 10.88
C SER A 367 9.66 -11.73 10.32
N PRO A 368 8.63 -10.88 10.52
CA PRO A 368 8.70 -9.47 10.17
C PRO A 368 9.41 -8.62 11.23
N HIS A 369 9.68 -9.18 12.42
CA HIS A 369 10.19 -8.46 13.58
C HIS A 369 11.69 -8.15 13.40
N PRO A 370 12.13 -6.88 13.41
CA PRO A 370 13.51 -6.50 13.18
C PRO A 370 14.48 -6.93 14.30
N GLU A 371 13.99 -7.23 15.49
CA GLU A 371 14.82 -7.74 16.60
C GLU A 371 15.07 -9.26 16.52
N ASP A 372 14.32 -9.98 15.68
CA ASP A 372 14.51 -11.42 15.53
C ASP A 372 15.83 -11.72 14.83
N SER A 373 16.44 -12.85 15.20
CA SER A 373 17.66 -13.36 14.53
C SER A 373 17.46 -13.46 13.03
N ILE A 374 18.55 -13.28 12.27
CA ILE A 374 18.57 -13.45 10.81
C ILE A 374 17.90 -14.78 10.41
N GLU A 375 18.21 -15.87 11.10
CA GLU A 375 17.60 -17.18 10.88
C GLU A 375 16.07 -17.17 11.02
N GLY A 376 15.55 -16.53 12.06
CA GLY A 376 14.11 -16.43 12.29
C GLY A 376 13.42 -15.57 11.23
N ARG A 377 14.08 -14.51 10.77
CA ARG A 377 13.57 -13.68 9.68
C ARG A 377 13.57 -14.42 8.34
N TRP A 378 14.30 -15.52 8.19
CA TRP A 378 14.38 -16.32 6.97
C TRP A 378 13.71 -17.70 7.08
N GLY A 379 12.86 -17.91 8.09
CA GLY A 379 12.10 -19.16 8.25
C GLY A 379 12.93 -20.36 8.74
N LEU A 380 14.22 -20.18 9.00
CA LEU A 380 15.13 -21.23 9.49
C LEU A 380 14.84 -21.64 10.94
N LYS A 381 13.97 -20.90 11.64
CA LYS A 381 13.55 -21.16 13.03
C LYS A 381 12.07 -21.46 13.15
N LYS A 382 11.47 -22.04 12.10
CA LYS A 382 10.05 -22.44 12.05
C LYS A 382 9.56 -23.09 13.33
N CYS A 383 10.26 -24.11 13.85
CA CYS A 383 9.84 -24.77 15.09
C CYS A 383 9.86 -23.84 16.31
N GLU A 384 10.90 -23.01 16.49
CA GLU A 384 10.93 -22.03 17.59
C GLU A 384 9.75 -21.05 17.50
N MET A 385 9.41 -20.63 16.28
CA MET A 385 8.29 -19.73 16.02
C MET A 385 6.93 -20.39 16.31
N ILE A 386 6.71 -21.62 15.84
CA ILE A 386 5.48 -22.38 16.13
C ILE A 386 5.32 -22.54 17.65
N LEU A 387 6.39 -22.94 18.36
CA LEU A 387 6.36 -23.08 19.82
C LEU A 387 6.05 -21.76 20.53
N SER A 388 6.63 -20.66 20.06
CA SER A 388 6.37 -19.31 20.58
C SER A 388 4.89 -18.93 20.40
N GLN A 389 4.32 -19.18 19.21
CA GLN A 389 2.91 -18.90 18.94
C GLN A 389 1.96 -19.79 19.76
N ILE A 390 2.27 -21.08 19.93
CA ILE A 390 1.52 -21.99 20.81
C ILE A 390 1.47 -21.44 22.24
N ARG A 391 2.64 -21.03 22.79
CA ARG A 391 2.72 -20.44 24.13
C ARG A 391 1.94 -19.12 24.22
N SER A 392 1.99 -18.29 23.18
CA SER A 392 1.24 -17.04 23.12
C SER A 392 -0.27 -17.29 23.11
N ALA A 393 -0.76 -18.24 22.31
CA ALA A 393 -2.16 -18.64 22.30
C ALA A 393 -2.62 -19.19 23.65
N GLN A 394 -1.80 -20.03 24.31
CA GLN A 394 -2.08 -20.54 25.66
C GLN A 394 -2.13 -19.41 26.71
N ASN A 395 -1.21 -18.47 26.66
CA ASN A 395 -1.20 -17.30 27.55
C ASN A 395 -2.44 -16.42 27.32
N SER A 396 -2.84 -16.22 26.06
CA SER A 396 -4.07 -15.50 25.69
C SER A 396 -5.31 -16.18 26.24
N ILE A 397 -5.42 -17.52 26.12
CA ILE A 397 -6.52 -18.29 26.73
C ILE A 397 -6.56 -18.05 28.24
N ALA A 398 -5.43 -18.18 28.94
CA ALA A 398 -5.36 -17.96 30.38
C ALA A 398 -5.73 -16.52 30.78
N PHE A 399 -5.33 -15.52 29.98
CA PHE A 399 -5.70 -14.12 30.18
C PHE A 399 -7.19 -13.89 29.99
N ILE A 400 -7.77 -14.42 28.89
CA ILE A 400 -9.20 -14.29 28.57
C ILE A 400 -10.04 -14.94 29.67
N GLU A 401 -9.68 -16.15 30.06
CA GLU A 401 -10.33 -16.90 31.14
C GLU A 401 -10.31 -16.10 32.45
N LYS A 402 -9.14 -15.57 32.84
CA LYS A 402 -9.01 -14.78 34.06
C LYS A 402 -9.79 -13.47 34.02
N THR A 403 -9.83 -12.80 32.88
CA THR A 403 -10.28 -11.40 32.76
C THR A 403 -11.76 -11.29 32.41
N TYR A 404 -12.25 -12.14 31.50
CA TYR A 404 -13.58 -11.99 30.90
C TYR A 404 -14.57 -13.05 31.36
N ARG A 405 -14.14 -14.23 31.84
CA ARG A 405 -15.05 -15.33 32.22
C ARG A 405 -16.21 -14.91 33.14
N ARG A 406 -15.95 -14.01 34.10
CA ARG A 406 -16.97 -13.48 35.03
C ARG A 406 -17.76 -12.29 34.49
N LYS A 407 -17.13 -11.44 33.66
CA LYS A 407 -17.71 -10.18 33.18
C LYS A 407 -18.56 -10.38 31.94
N ASP A 408 -18.09 -11.20 31.02
CA ASP A 408 -18.74 -11.54 29.77
C ASP A 408 -18.36 -12.98 29.37
N PRO A 409 -19.12 -13.98 29.87
CA PRO A 409 -18.85 -15.39 29.58
C PRO A 409 -18.94 -15.73 28.08
N LYS A 410 -19.84 -15.08 27.35
CA LYS A 410 -20.05 -15.35 25.91
C LYS A 410 -18.85 -14.91 25.10
N TYR A 411 -18.33 -13.70 25.36
CA TYR A 411 -17.10 -13.22 24.74
C TYR A 411 -15.90 -14.10 25.10
N ALA A 412 -15.79 -14.53 26.37
CA ALA A 412 -14.72 -15.41 26.81
C ALA A 412 -14.74 -16.75 26.06
N ASP A 413 -15.91 -17.40 25.98
CA ASP A 413 -16.09 -18.67 25.25
C ASP A 413 -15.74 -18.54 23.76
N PHE A 414 -16.24 -17.48 23.12
CA PHE A 414 -15.95 -17.20 21.72
C PHE A 414 -14.44 -17.02 21.49
N SER A 415 -13.80 -16.15 22.28
CA SER A 415 -12.38 -15.83 22.11
C SER A 415 -11.47 -17.02 22.44
N ILE A 416 -11.80 -17.80 23.47
CA ILE A 416 -11.05 -19.02 23.81
C ILE A 416 -11.17 -20.06 22.70
N ARG A 417 -12.36 -20.25 22.12
CA ARG A 417 -12.54 -21.15 20.98
C ARG A 417 -11.63 -20.77 19.80
N GLN A 418 -11.58 -19.49 19.46
CA GLN A 418 -10.68 -19.00 18.40
C GLN A 418 -9.20 -19.30 18.73
N GLN A 419 -8.76 -19.08 19.98
CA GLN A 419 -7.38 -19.39 20.38
C GLN A 419 -7.08 -20.89 20.39
N LEU A 420 -8.05 -21.73 20.75
CA LEU A 420 -7.91 -23.19 20.68
C LEU A 420 -7.77 -23.67 19.23
N GLU A 421 -8.55 -23.12 18.30
CA GLU A 421 -8.43 -23.42 16.87
C GLU A 421 -7.07 -22.99 16.29
N ILE A 422 -6.53 -21.85 16.73
CA ILE A 422 -5.17 -21.43 16.38
C ILE A 422 -4.15 -22.43 16.92
N ASN A 423 -4.26 -22.80 18.20
CA ASN A 423 -3.34 -23.72 18.86
C ASN A 423 -3.36 -25.11 18.19
N GLN A 424 -4.54 -25.62 17.84
CA GLN A 424 -4.68 -26.89 17.12
C GLN A 424 -3.94 -26.87 15.78
N ARG A 425 -4.18 -25.83 14.95
CA ARG A 425 -3.48 -25.66 13.66
C ARG A 425 -1.96 -25.59 13.84
N LEU A 426 -1.49 -24.92 14.88
CA LEU A 426 -0.06 -24.85 15.19
C LEU A 426 0.53 -26.20 15.63
N ILE A 427 -0.23 -27.00 16.38
CA ILE A 427 0.19 -28.36 16.78
C ILE A 427 0.25 -29.29 15.56
N GLU A 428 -0.73 -29.20 14.65
CA GLU A 428 -0.73 -29.95 13.39
C GLU A 428 0.51 -29.59 12.55
N GLU A 429 0.80 -28.30 12.41
CA GLU A 429 1.99 -27.83 11.69
C GLU A 429 3.30 -28.21 12.39
N TRP A 430 3.34 -28.19 13.73
CA TRP A 430 4.46 -28.67 14.53
C TRP A 430 4.78 -30.14 14.21
N ASN A 431 3.75 -30.97 14.17
CA ASN A 431 3.87 -32.40 13.86
C ASN A 431 4.28 -32.62 12.40
N LYS A 432 3.64 -31.92 11.44
CA LYS A 432 3.96 -31.97 10.01
C LYS A 432 5.40 -31.57 9.73
N SER A 433 5.91 -30.60 10.48
CA SER A 433 7.29 -30.10 10.37
C SER A 433 8.32 -30.93 11.13
N GLN A 434 7.89 -32.02 11.78
CA GLN A 434 8.74 -32.90 12.59
C GLN A 434 9.55 -32.14 13.65
N CYS A 435 8.94 -31.11 14.24
CA CYS A 435 9.59 -30.30 15.25
C CYS A 435 9.87 -31.10 16.52
N LYS A 436 11.10 -31.02 17.02
CA LYS A 436 11.49 -31.63 18.29
C LYS A 436 11.35 -30.61 19.41
N VAL A 437 10.90 -31.06 20.58
CA VAL A 437 10.84 -30.20 21.77
C VAL A 437 12.27 -29.78 22.09
N PRO A 438 12.59 -28.47 22.11
CA PRO A 438 13.91 -28.02 22.52
C PRO A 438 14.15 -28.49 23.96
N PRO A 439 15.35 -28.96 24.30
CA PRO A 439 15.67 -29.37 25.67
C PRO A 439 15.31 -28.23 26.61
N SER A 440 14.54 -28.54 27.65
CA SER A 440 14.13 -27.56 28.66
C SER A 440 15.39 -26.84 29.16
N PRO A 441 15.44 -25.50 29.15
CA PRO A 441 16.58 -24.80 29.70
C PRO A 441 16.77 -25.27 31.15
N PRO A 442 18.01 -25.58 31.57
CA PRO A 442 18.26 -26.05 32.92
C PRO A 442 17.63 -25.05 33.89
N PRO A 443 16.95 -25.53 34.96
CA PRO A 443 16.25 -24.67 35.89
C PRO A 443 17.22 -23.59 36.34
N LYS A 444 16.86 -22.32 36.09
CA LYS A 444 17.67 -21.18 36.54
C LYS A 444 17.89 -21.39 38.02
N LYS A 445 19.14 -21.73 38.41
CA LYS A 445 19.55 -21.80 39.81
C LYS A 445 19.09 -20.49 40.42
N LYS A 446 18.15 -20.56 41.36
CA LYS A 446 17.80 -19.41 42.19
C LYS A 446 19.13 -18.95 42.78
N ILE A 447 19.65 -17.84 42.26
CA ILE A 447 20.78 -17.15 42.89
C ILE A 447 20.22 -16.79 44.25
N GLY A 448 20.66 -17.54 45.26
CA GLY A 448 20.29 -17.29 46.65
C GLY A 448 20.65 -15.84 46.95
N ARG A 449 19.64 -15.05 47.30
CA ARG A 449 19.86 -13.84 48.10
C ARG A 449 20.40 -14.34 49.43
N HIS A 450 21.72 -14.39 49.54
CA HIS A 450 22.43 -14.51 50.79
C HIS A 450 23.16 -13.19 51.02
N GLY A 451 22.89 -12.57 52.16
CA GLY A 451 23.55 -11.35 52.59
C GLY A 451 22.62 -10.35 53.29
N ASP A 452 21.88 -10.80 54.30
CA ASP A 452 21.63 -9.94 55.45
C ASP A 452 23.01 -9.65 56.09
N GLY A 453 23.35 -8.37 56.19
CA GLY A 453 24.65 -7.90 56.65
C GLY A 453 24.48 -6.63 57.47
N GLU A 454 24.00 -6.82 58.69
CA GLU A 454 24.48 -6.19 59.93
C GLU A 454 24.57 -4.66 60.03
N MET A 455 23.71 -4.14 60.92
CA MET A 455 23.91 -2.88 61.64
C MET A 455 25.33 -2.76 62.21
N ARG A 456 26.00 -1.65 61.94
CA ARG A 456 26.98 -1.09 62.89
C ARG A 456 26.65 0.36 63.19
N LYS A 457 26.29 0.58 64.46
CA LYS A 457 26.40 1.84 65.18
C LYS A 457 27.86 2.33 65.14
N LYS A 458 28.08 3.56 64.70
CA LYS A 458 28.82 4.59 65.45
C LYS A 458 28.55 5.96 64.83
#